data_AF-A0A645HNI9-F1
#
_entry.id   AF-A0A645HNI9-F1
#
_cell.length_a   1.000
_cell.length_b   1.000
_cell.length_c   1.000
_cell.angle_alpha   90.00
_cell.angle_beta   90.00
_cell.angle_gamma   90.00
#
_symmetry.space_group_name_H-M   'P 1'
#
loop_
_entity.id
_entity.type
_entity.pdbx_description
1 polymer ?
#
loop_
_entity_poly.entity_id
_entity_poly.type
_entity_poly.pdbx_seq_one_letter_code
_entity_poly.pdbx_strand_id
1 'polypeptide(L)'
;MIQIKTPDLGSVHNTVEAVLYCKQKGVSAYQGGTCNETNRSAEVCVQCAMASQPEQILAKPGMGVDEGFMICNNEMRRVLALRAAGIGVKR
;
A
#
# COMPACT_ATOMS: atom_id res chain seq x y z
N MET A 1 -4.84 -14.95 6.42
CA MET A 1 -4.59 -13.58 5.93
C MET A 1 -5.38 -12.60 6.78
N ILE A 2 -4.78 -11.47 7.17
CA ILE A 2 -5.44 -10.41 7.96
C ILE A 2 -5.55 -9.14 7.10
N GLN A 3 -6.74 -8.54 7.07
CA GLN A 3 -6.94 -7.24 6.43
C GLN A 3 -6.53 -6.11 7.38
N ILE A 4 -5.54 -5.34 6.96
CA ILE A 4 -5.06 -4.13 7.62
C ILE A 4 -5.86 -2.96 7.05
N LYS A 5 -6.83 -2.47 7.80
CA LYS A 5 -7.72 -1.38 7.38
C LYS A 5 -7.03 -0.04 7.59
N THR A 6 -6.34 0.41 6.55
CA THR A 6 -5.48 1.60 6.57
C THR A 6 -6.11 2.86 7.21
N PRO A 7 -7.35 3.30 6.88
CA PRO A 7 -7.93 4.48 7.52
C PRO A 7 -8.27 4.27 9.01
N ASP A 8 -8.58 3.04 9.41
CA ASP A 8 -9.01 2.71 10.78
C ASP A 8 -7.82 2.65 11.75
N LEU A 9 -6.62 2.40 11.24
CA LEU A 9 -5.37 2.42 12.00
C LEU A 9 -4.86 3.85 12.27
N GLY A 10 -5.56 4.87 11.76
CA GLY A 10 -5.23 6.27 11.92
C GLY A 10 -3.96 6.65 11.14
N SER A 11 -2.80 6.55 11.78
CA SER A 11 -1.52 6.94 11.17
C SER A 11 -0.93 5.86 10.28
N VAL A 12 -0.25 6.26 9.21
CA VAL A 12 0.34 5.33 8.23
C VAL A 12 1.45 4.44 8.81
N HIS A 13 2.15 4.86 9.87
CA HIS A 13 3.16 4.02 10.51
C HIS A 13 2.54 2.77 11.16
N ASN A 14 1.33 2.86 11.72
CA ASN A 14 0.61 1.71 12.28
C ASN A 14 0.30 0.66 11.19
N THR A 15 0.04 1.11 9.95
CA THR A 15 -0.14 0.20 8.80
C THR A 15 1.17 -0.55 8.51
N VAL A 16 2.30 0.15 8.48
CA VAL A 16 3.62 -0.46 8.23
C VAL A 16 3.98 -1.45 9.34
N GLU A 17 3.81 -1.06 10.61
CA GLU A 17 4.05 -1.93 11.76
C GLU A 17 3.15 -3.17 11.74
N ALA A 18 1.87 -3.02 11.38
CA ALA A 18 0.95 -4.15 11.26
C ALA A 18 1.38 -5.15 10.17
N VAL A 19 1.85 -4.66 9.01
CA VAL A 19 2.38 -5.53 7.94
C VAL A 19 3.63 -6.27 8.42
N LEU A 20 4.59 -5.55 9.02
CA LEU A 20 5.83 -6.15 9.51
C LEU A 20 5.58 -7.17 10.63
N TYR A 21 4.63 -6.90 11.52
CA TYR A 21 4.22 -7.83 12.56
C TYR A 21 3.59 -9.10 11.98
N CYS A 22 2.69 -8.96 11.00
CA CYS A 22 2.12 -10.10 10.29
C CYS A 22 3.23 -10.97 9.66
N LYS A 23 4.20 -10.34 8.98
CA LYS A 23 5.36 -11.03 8.39
C LYS A 23 6.21 -11.74 9.44
N GLN A 24 6.50 -11.09 10.57
CA GLN A 24 7.24 -11.69 11.69
C GLN A 24 6.53 -12.92 12.27
N LYS A 25 5.19 -12.93 12.25
CA LYS A 25 4.36 -14.04 12.73
C LYS A 25 4.02 -15.08 11.67
N GLY A 26 4.53 -14.94 10.44
CA GLY A 26 4.19 -15.85 9.34
C GLY A 26 2.73 -15.77 8.91
N VAL A 27 2.08 -14.63 9.13
CA VAL A 27 0.69 -14.36 8.74
C VAL A 27 0.68 -13.48 7.50
N SER A 28 -0.07 -13.87 6.48
CA SER A 28 -0.23 -13.02 5.28
C SER A 28 -1.00 -11.73 5.61
N ALA A 29 -0.44 -10.59 5.20
CA ALA A 29 -1.01 -9.27 5.32
C ALA A 29 -1.70 -8.84 4.03
N TYR A 30 -2.93 -8.37 4.17
CA TYR A 30 -3.63 -7.62 3.13
C TYR A 30 -3.72 -6.16 3.54
N GLN A 31 -2.97 -5.28 2.87
CA GLN A 31 -3.11 -3.85 3.09
C GLN A 31 -4.37 -3.34 2.38
N GLY A 32 -5.45 -3.23 3.15
CA GLY A 32 -6.76 -2.79 2.67
C GLY A 32 -6.91 -1.26 2.65
N GLY A 33 -8.15 -0.82 2.67
CA GLY A 33 -8.56 0.57 2.67
C GLY A 33 -10.05 0.67 2.47
N THR A 34 -10.53 1.82 2.00
CA THR A 34 -11.92 2.01 1.62
C THR A 34 -12.06 2.74 0.29
N CYS A 35 -13.18 2.50 -0.39
CA CYS A 35 -13.57 3.24 -1.57
C CYS A 35 -13.84 4.73 -1.27
N ASN A 36 -14.02 5.09 0.00
CA ASN A 36 -14.34 6.45 0.44
C ASN A 36 -13.11 7.27 0.91
N GLU A 37 -11.90 6.86 0.55
CA GLU A 37 -10.71 7.70 0.76
C GLU A 37 -10.43 8.58 -0.46
N THR A 38 -9.17 9.01 -0.65
CA THR A 38 -8.76 9.85 -1.77
C THR A 38 -7.66 9.19 -2.58
N ASN A 39 -7.43 9.70 -3.79
CA ASN A 39 -6.27 9.31 -4.60
C ASN A 39 -4.96 9.52 -3.84
N ARG A 40 -4.83 10.61 -3.08
CA ARG A 40 -3.59 10.90 -2.35
C ARG A 40 -3.33 9.91 -1.22
N SER A 41 -4.36 9.48 -0.49
CA SER A 41 -4.17 8.46 0.55
C SER A 41 -3.83 7.10 -0.06
N ALA A 42 -4.42 6.76 -1.22
CA ALA A 42 -4.09 5.55 -1.98
C ALA A 42 -2.62 5.52 -2.41
N GLU A 43 -2.11 6.60 -3.00
CA GLU A 43 -0.70 6.74 -3.39
C GLU A 43 0.25 6.54 -2.19
N VAL A 44 -0.03 7.19 -1.06
CA VAL A 44 0.78 7.05 0.16
C VAL A 44 0.74 5.62 0.68
N CYS A 45 -0.44 4.98 0.69
CA CYS A 45 -0.58 3.57 1.08
C CYS A 45 0.22 2.65 0.15
N VAL A 46 0.23 2.90 -1.16
CA VAL A 46 1.04 2.12 -2.12
C VAL A 46 2.52 2.26 -1.77
N GLN A 47 3.03 3.47 -1.49
CA GLN A 47 4.43 3.63 -1.08
C GLN A 47 4.75 2.88 0.21
N CYS A 48 3.87 2.92 1.22
CA CYS A 48 4.01 2.13 2.44
C CYS A 48 4.07 0.63 2.14
N ALA A 49 3.18 0.11 1.29
CA ALA A 49 3.16 -1.29 0.90
C ALA A 49 4.43 -1.70 0.14
N MET A 50 4.93 -0.86 -0.77
CA MET A 50 6.17 -1.15 -1.50
C MET A 50 7.38 -1.27 -0.57
N ALA A 51 7.36 -0.59 0.57
CA ALA A 51 8.39 -0.69 1.60
C ALA A 51 8.19 -1.88 2.56
N SER A 52 6.94 -2.14 2.99
CA SER A 52 6.63 -3.15 4.02
C SER A 52 6.33 -4.55 3.48
N GLN A 53 6.07 -4.66 2.17
CA GLN A 53 5.85 -5.91 1.42
C GLN A 53 4.69 -6.79 1.95
N PRO A 54 3.43 -6.30 1.98
CA PRO A 54 2.27 -7.17 2.19
C PRO A 54 2.04 -8.08 0.99
N GLU A 55 1.34 -9.19 1.19
CA GLU A 55 1.01 -10.15 0.12
C GLU A 55 0.03 -9.58 -0.92
N GLN A 56 -0.83 -8.64 -0.52
CA GLN A 56 -1.74 -7.94 -1.44
C GLN A 56 -2.10 -6.54 -0.94
N ILE A 57 -2.50 -5.67 -1.88
CA ILE A 57 -3.01 -4.32 -1.62
C ILE A 57 -4.36 -4.10 -2.32
N LEU A 58 -5.20 -3.23 -1.77
CA LEU A 58 -6.50 -2.89 -2.36
C LEU A 58 -6.35 -1.82 -3.45
N ALA A 59 -6.97 -2.04 -4.62
CA ALA A 59 -7.23 -0.97 -5.59
C ALA A 59 -8.29 -0.01 -5.04
N LYS A 60 -7.93 1.26 -4.85
CA LYS A 60 -8.76 2.28 -4.19
C LYS A 60 -8.38 3.70 -4.66
N PRO A 61 -9.18 4.74 -4.41
CA PRO A 61 -10.55 4.72 -3.87
C PRO A 61 -11.58 4.47 -4.99
N GLY A 62 -12.84 4.79 -4.72
CA GLY A 62 -13.94 4.74 -5.68
C GLY A 62 -14.55 3.35 -5.88
N MET A 63 -15.68 3.32 -6.59
CA MET A 63 -16.42 2.11 -6.93
C MET A 63 -16.41 1.83 -8.45
N GLY A 64 -15.73 2.66 -9.24
CA GLY A 64 -15.62 2.50 -10.70
C GLY A 64 -14.61 1.45 -11.14
N VAL A 65 -13.85 0.88 -10.20
CA VAL A 65 -12.79 -0.14 -10.40
C VAL A 65 -11.59 0.41 -11.17
N ASP A 66 -11.81 0.95 -12.37
CA ASP A 66 -10.78 1.43 -13.28
C ASP A 66 -9.90 2.50 -12.63
N GLU A 67 -10.50 3.48 -11.96
CA GLU A 67 -9.76 4.60 -11.39
C GLU A 67 -8.90 4.16 -10.20
N GLY A 68 -9.44 3.29 -9.33
CA GLY A 68 -8.70 2.74 -8.19
C GLY A 68 -7.55 1.84 -8.64
N PHE A 69 -7.76 1.03 -9.68
CA PHE A 69 -6.71 0.20 -10.25
C PHE A 69 -5.63 1.06 -10.92
N MET A 70 -6.03 2.05 -11.71
CA MET A 70 -5.14 3.01 -12.36
C MET A 70 -4.26 3.72 -11.33
N ILE A 71 -4.83 4.30 -10.27
CA ILE A 71 -4.09 5.04 -9.24
C ILE A 71 -3.05 4.13 -8.58
N CYS A 72 -3.48 2.97 -8.06
CA CYS A 72 -2.61 2.10 -7.29
C CYS A 72 -1.51 1.46 -8.15
N ASN A 73 -1.87 0.93 -9.32
CA ASN A 73 -0.91 0.29 -10.21
C ASN A 73 0.08 1.30 -10.81
N ASN A 74 -0.39 2.49 -11.21
CA ASN A 74 0.52 3.49 -11.78
C ASN A 74 1.52 4.02 -10.73
N GLU A 75 1.09 4.22 -9.48
CA GLU A 75 2.01 4.61 -8.40
C GLU A 75 3.04 3.51 -8.10
N MET A 76 2.60 2.25 -8.05
CA MET A 76 3.51 1.10 -7.89
C MET A 76 4.56 1.06 -9.01
N ARG A 77 4.14 1.26 -10.26
CA ARG A 77 5.04 1.25 -11.42
C ARG A 77 6.04 2.41 -11.39
N ARG A 78 5.61 3.60 -10.97
CA ARG A 78 6.50 4.75 -10.78
C ARG A 78 7.55 4.49 -9.70
N VAL A 79 7.16 3.94 -8.56
CA VAL A 79 8.10 3.56 -7.48
C VAL A 79 9.15 2.59 -8.00
N LEU A 80 8.74 1.55 -8.74
CA LEU A 80 9.66 0.58 -9.33
C LEU A 80 10.62 1.23 -10.34
N ALA A 81 10.13 2.11 -11.21
CA ALA A 81 10.95 2.82 -12.19
C ALA A 81 12.00 3.72 -11.53
N LEU A 82 11.61 4.49 -10.50
CA LEU A 82 12.52 5.35 -9.74
C LEU A 82 13.61 4.53 -9.03
N ARG A 83 13.23 3.40 -8.41
CA ARG A 83 14.19 2.49 -7.77
C ARG A 83 15.16 1.87 -8.77
N ALA A 84 14.67 1.48 -9.96
CA ALA A 84 15.53 0.97 -11.03
C ALA A 84 16.52 2.03 -11.54
N ALA A 85 16.16 3.31 -11.48
CA ALA A 85 17.05 4.44 -11.76
C ALA A 85 17.99 4.81 -10.59
N GLY A 86 17.98 4.03 -9.49
CA GLY A 86 18.83 4.26 -8.32
C GLY A 86 18.31 5.33 -7.35
N ILE A 87 17.12 5.87 -7.56
CA ILE A 87 16.51 6.87 -6.67
C ILE A 87 15.90 6.15 -5.46
N GLY A 88 16.23 6.60 -4.25
CA GLY A 88 15.70 6.03 -3.01
C GLY A 88 16.23 4.63 -2.67
N VAL A 89 17.28 4.16 -3.34
CA VAL A 89 18.00 2.94 -2.97
C VAL A 89 19.12 3.32 -2.00
N LYS A 90 19.22 2.60 -0.88
CA LYS A 90 20.32 2.79 0.08
C LYS A 90 21.63 2.44 -0.65
N ARG A 91 22.58 3.39 -0.68
CA ARG A 91 23.94 3.14 -1.20
C ARG A 91 24.63 2.07 -0.36
#